data_AF-A0A496RA88-F1
#
_entry.id   AF-A0A496RA88-F1
#
_cell.length_a   1.000
_cell.length_b   1.000
_cell.length_c   1.000
_cell.angle_alpha   90.00
_cell.angle_beta   90.00
_cell.angle_gamma   90.00
#
_symmetry.space_group_name_H-M   'P 1'
#
loop_
_entity.id
_entity.type
_entity.pdbx_description
1 polymer ?
#
loop_
_entity_poly.entity_id
_entity_poly.type
_entity_poly.pdbx_seq_one_letter_code
_entity_poly.pdbx_strand_id
1 'polypeptide(L)' 'MIILQGKELVAVYLLLKKDDRDLDPAQLSVKNRIEKVLFESLSIEEIESIEELYKKNVDVLGKKL' A
#
# COMPACT_ATOMS: atom_id res chain seq x y z
N MET A 1 -9.05 15.46 -7.73
CA MET A 1 -7.95 14.49 -7.67
C MET A 1 -7.81 14.07 -6.22
N ILE A 2 -7.98 12.79 -5.89
CA ILE A 2 -7.75 12.31 -4.51
C ILE A 2 -6.25 12.03 -4.38
N ILE A 3 -5.61 12.62 -3.37
CA ILE A 3 -4.20 12.37 -3.06
C ILE A 3 -4.20 11.57 -1.76
N LEU A 4 -3.71 10.33 -1.79
CA LEU A 4 -3.52 9.49 -0.61
C LEU A 4 -2.10 9.69 -0.09
N GLN A 5 -1.95 10.02 1.19
CA GLN A 5 -0.65 10.28 1.79
C GLN A 5 -0.22 9.12 2.70
N GLY A 6 1.04 8.70 2.58
CA GLY A 6 1.71 7.74 3.46
C GLY A 6 0.81 6.61 3.95
N LYS A 7 0.35 6.72 5.21
CA LYS A 7 -0.50 5.73 5.87
C LYS A 7 -1.83 5.44 5.15
N GLU A 8 -2.45 6.41 4.49
CA GLU A 8 -3.69 6.21 3.73
C GLU A 8 -3.45 5.30 2.52
N LEU A 9 -2.31 5.48 1.84
CA LEU A 9 -1.92 4.63 0.71
C LEU A 9 -1.71 3.18 1.17
N VAL A 10 -1.02 2.99 2.31
CA VAL A 10 -0.80 1.67 2.91
C VAL A 10 -2.12 1.04 3.36
N ALA A 11 -3.04 1.82 3.94
CA ALA A 11 -4.35 1.33 4.36
C ALA A 11 -5.15 0.79 3.17
N VAL A 12 -5.19 1.53 2.05
CA VAL A 12 -5.88 1.10 0.83
C VAL A 12 -5.21 -0.12 0.22
N TYR A 13 -3.87 -0.17 0.20
CA TYR A 13 -3.14 -1.35 -0.25
C TYR A 13 -3.51 -2.60 0.54
N LEU A 14 -3.47 -2.51 1.88
CA LEU A 14 -3.80 -3.64 2.76
C LEU A 14 -5.26 -4.08 2.60
N LEU A 15 -6.18 -3.13 2.40
CA LEU A 15 -7.58 -3.42 2.12
C LEU A 15 -7.72 -4.23 0.82
N LEU A 16 -7.09 -3.79 -0.27
CA LEU A 16 -7.18 -4.47 -1.57
C LEU A 16 -6.44 -5.81 -1.57
N LYS A 17 -5.32 -5.91 -0.86
CA LYS A 17 -4.53 -7.15 -0.73
C LYS A 17 -5.28 -8.24 0.03
N LYS A 18 -6.10 -7.86 1.02
CA LYS A 18 -6.83 -8.82 1.87
C LYS A 18 -7.85 -9.64 1.08
N ASP A 19 -8.51 -9.03 0.10
CA ASP A 19 -9.58 -9.63 -0.71
C ASP A 19 -9.20 -9.75 -2.19
N ASP A 20 -7.94 -10.15 -2.47
CA ASP A 20 -7.36 -10.16 -3.82
C ASP A 20 -8.08 -11.06 -4.86
N ARG A 21 -8.99 -11.92 -4.40
CA ARG A 21 -9.75 -12.86 -5.23
C ARG A 21 -11.02 -12.27 -5.85
N ASP A 22 -11.55 -11.19 -5.28
CA ASP A 22 -12.84 -10.60 -5.67
C ASP A 22 -12.70 -9.14 -6.15
N LEU A 23 -11.49 -8.72 -6.54
CA LEU A 23 -11.27 -7.39 -7.07
C LEU A 23 -11.82 -7.24 -8.49
N ASP A 24 -12.65 -6.23 -8.71
CA ASP A 24 -13.04 -5.83 -10.05
C ASP A 24 -11.84 -5.24 -10.84
N PRO A 25 -11.93 -5.10 -12.17
CA PRO A 25 -10.82 -4.58 -12.97
C PRO A 25 -10.30 -3.19 -12.55
N ALA A 26 -11.17 -2.32 -12.04
CA ALA A 26 -10.78 -0.99 -11.59
C ALA A 26 -10.04 -1.07 -10.25
N GLN A 27 -10.52 -1.89 -9.32
CA GLN A 27 -9.87 -2.16 -8.04
C GLN A 27 -8.49 -2.79 -8.24
N LEU A 28 -8.38 -3.77 -9.14
CA LEU A 28 -7.10 -4.39 -9.51
C LEU A 28 -6.13 -3.37 -10.11
N SER A 29 -6.62 -2.48 -11.00
CA SER A 29 -5.79 -1.39 -11.55
C SER A 29 -5.27 -0.45 -10.47
N VAL A 30 -6.10 -0.08 -9.50
CA VAL A 30 -5.70 0.73 -8.35
C VAL A 30 -4.66 -0.01 -7.51
N LYS A 31 -4.91 -1.28 -7.18
CA LYS A 31 -3.97 -2.12 -6.41
C LYS A 31 -2.59 -2.15 -7.08
N ASN A 32 -2.53 -2.46 -8.37
CA ASN A 32 -1.28 -2.56 -9.13
C ASN A 32 -0.50 -1.23 -9.16
N ARG A 33 -1.22 -0.10 -9.27
CA ARG A 33 -0.58 1.23 -9.21
C ARG A 33 0.00 1.52 -7.83
N ILE A 34 -0.72 1.16 -6.77
CA ILE A 34 -0.24 1.33 -5.39
C ILE A 34 0.96 0.41 -5.16
N GLU A 35 0.89 -0.86 -5.57
CA GLU A 35 1.98 -1.82 -5.45
C GLU A 35 3.25 -1.29 -6.11
N LYS A 36 3.15 -0.78 -7.34
CA LYS A 36 4.29 -0.17 -8.02
C LYS A 36 4.95 0.93 -7.19
N VAL A 37 4.15 1.85 -6.65
CA VAL A 37 4.65 2.95 -5.80
C VAL A 37 5.32 2.41 -4.53
N LEU A 38 4.73 1.40 -3.90
CA LEU A 38 5.30 0.78 -2.70
C LEU A 38 6.61 0.06 -3.01
N PHE A 39 6.69 -0.73 -4.08
CA PHE A 39 7.90 -1.42 -4.52
C PHE A 39 9.03 -0.48 -4.95
N GLU A 40 8.70 0.70 -5.46
CA GLU A 40 9.70 1.74 -5.78
C GLU A 40 10.21 2.47 -4.53
N SER A 41 9.40 2.54 -3.45
CA SER A 41 9.68 3.36 -2.27
C SER A 41 10.20 2.58 -1.06
N LEU A 42 9.95 1.27 -1.02
CA LEU A 42 10.21 0.41 0.13
C LEU A 42 11.19 -0.70 -0.21
N SER A 43 11.98 -1.12 0.77
CA SER A 43 12.77 -2.34 0.67
C SER A 43 11.86 -3.58 0.67
N ILE A 44 12.42 -4.72 0.23
CA ILE A 44 11.72 -6.01 0.28
C ILE A 44 11.25 -6.32 1.72
N GLU A 45 12.13 -6.10 2.70
CA GLU A 45 11.85 -6.32 4.13
C GLU A 45 10.72 -5.42 4.64
N GLU A 46 10.71 -4.14 4.22
CA GLU A 46 9.65 -3.18 4.57
C GLU A 46 8.29 -3.61 3.98
N ILE A 47 8.28 -4.17 2.76
CA ILE A 47 7.05 -4.65 2.11
C ILE A 47 6.53 -5.93 2.75
N GLU A 48 7.41 -6.88 3.07
CA GLU A 48 7.03 -8.11 3.75
C GLU A 48 6.42 -7.80 5.13
N SER A 49 6.95 -6.79 5.81
CA SER A 49 6.52 -6.37 7.15
C SER A 49 5.44 -5.28 7.15
N ILE A 50 4.95 -4.86 5.98
CA ILE A 50 4.15 -3.63 5.83
C ILE A 50 2.86 -3.63 6.65
N GLU A 51 2.21 -4.79 6.79
CA GLU A 51 1.01 -4.94 7.60
C GLU A 51 1.29 -4.76 9.10
N GLU A 52 2.40 -5.32 9.58
CA GLU A 52 2.82 -5.16 10.98
C GLU A 52 3.20 -3.72 11.29
N LEU A 53 3.96 -3.10 10.39
CA LEU A 53 4.40 -1.71 10.50
C LEU A 53 3.19 -0.76 10.53
N TYR A 54 2.19 -1.01 9.67
CA TYR A 54 0.92 -0.28 9.67
C TYR A 54 0.17 -0.39 11.02
N LYS A 55 0.07 -1.61 11.58
CA LYS A 55 -0.58 -1.85 12.88
C LYS A 55 0.14 -1.16 14.04
N LYS A 56 1.48 -1.09 13.98
CA LYS A 56 2.32 -0.37 14.96
C LYS A 56 2.33 1.15 14.75
N ASN A 57 1.56 1.66 13.81
CA ASN A 57 1.50 3.08 13.45
C ASN A 57 2.85 3.65 13.01
N VAL A 58 3.69 2.80 12.40
CA VAL A 58 4.97 3.21 11.81
C VAL A 58 4.71 3.74 10.41
N ASP A 59 5.18 4.96 10.14
CA ASP A 59 5.11 5.55 8.82
C ASP A 59 6.28 5.06 7.95
N VAL A 60 6.00 4.02 7.15
CA VAL A 60 6.98 3.39 6.26
C VAL A 60 7.26 4.21 5.00
N LEU A 61 6.34 5.12 4.66
CA LEU A 61 6.46 5.97 3.48
C LEU A 61 7.00 7.36 3.83
N GLY A 62 6.84 7.84 5.06
CA GLY A 62 7.53 9.02 5.59
C GLY A 62 7.52 10.22 4.64
N LYS A 63 8.70 10.80 4.39
CA LYS A 63 8.94 11.84 3.35
C LYS A 63 9.28 11.27 1.96
N LYS A 64 9.14 9.97 1.74
CA LYS A 64 9.49 9.31 0.47
C LYS A 64 8.45 9.58 -0.64
N LEU A 65 7.28 10.15 -0.29
CA LEU A 65 6.20 10.57 -1.19
C LEU A 65 5.81 12.03 -0.98
#